data_AF-A0A5J4PBD2-F1
#
_entry.id   AF-A0A5J4PBD2-F1
#
_cell.length_a   1.000
_cell.length_b   1.000
_cell.length_c   1.000
_cell.angle_alpha   90.00
_cell.angle_beta   90.00
_cell.angle_gamma   90.00
#
_symmetry.space_group_name_H-M   'P 1'
#
loop_
_entity.id
_entity.type
_entity.pdbx_description
1 polymer ?
#
loop_
_entity_poly.entity_id
_entity_poly.type
_entity_poly.pdbx_seq_one_letter_code
_entity_poly.pdbx_strand_id
1 'polypeptide(L)'
;IDALPDATGTEAEKNILKGQSLAMRGISYFHLIMNYQQTYAIAKNKRGVILRTSSSDPIDKGFSTVQECYDLIVSDLKSAKSLLADFKRDEKWQINADVVSGYLARVYQVMGDWNNALSEANAVYQDYNTLMTKEEWCGGFADISVKEVIWAVVNTNTTNNGENTQFNYWNNSDPSYGENQTDGPIYNYLELFVDGHYVQLFDDTDYR
;
A
#
# COMPACT_ATOMS: atom_id res chain seq x y z
N ILE A 1 -6.25 -18.73 -3.83
CA ILE A 1 -7.64 -18.73 -3.28
C ILE A 1 -8.35 -20.01 -3.66
N ASP A 2 -8.35 -20.41 -4.93
CA ASP A 2 -9.05 -21.63 -5.41
C ASP A 2 -8.64 -22.92 -4.72
N ALA A 3 -7.37 -23.05 -4.30
CA ALA A 3 -6.87 -24.22 -3.57
C ALA A 3 -7.24 -24.24 -2.07
N LEU A 4 -7.85 -23.18 -1.53
CA LEU A 4 -8.15 -23.06 -0.10
C LEU A 4 -9.14 -24.12 0.43
N PRO A 5 -10.19 -24.55 -0.30
CA PRO A 5 -11.09 -25.60 0.17
C PRO A 5 -10.36 -26.92 0.51
N ASP A 6 -9.29 -27.22 -0.22
CA ASP A 6 -8.49 -28.44 -0.06
C ASP A 6 -7.35 -28.29 0.96
N ALA A 7 -7.12 -27.08 1.48
CA ALA A 7 -6.09 -26.82 2.48
C ALA A 7 -6.44 -27.49 3.82
N THR A 8 -5.42 -28.01 4.52
CA THR A 8 -5.55 -28.45 5.91
C THR A 8 -5.49 -27.26 6.86
N GLY A 9 -6.02 -27.40 8.08
CA GLY A 9 -6.08 -26.34 9.10
C GLY A 9 -7.50 -26.01 9.53
N THR A 10 -7.61 -25.15 10.54
CA THR A 10 -8.88 -24.66 11.07
C THR A 10 -9.56 -23.68 10.11
N GLU A 11 -10.87 -23.54 10.21
CA GLU A 11 -11.61 -22.55 9.41
C GLU A 11 -11.17 -21.10 9.71
N ALA A 12 -10.72 -20.81 10.94
CA ALA A 12 -10.18 -19.51 11.29
C ALA A 12 -8.88 -19.20 10.52
N GLU A 13 -7.93 -20.15 10.48
CA GLU A 13 -6.69 -20.01 9.70
C GLU A 13 -6.98 -19.87 8.20
N LYS A 14 -7.92 -20.66 7.67
CA LYS A 14 -8.34 -20.54 6.27
C LYS A 14 -8.97 -19.18 5.97
N ASN A 15 -9.80 -18.64 6.86
CA ASN A 15 -10.40 -17.33 6.70
C ASN A 15 -9.36 -16.20 6.72
N ILE A 16 -8.35 -16.28 7.59
CA ILE A 16 -7.23 -15.34 7.61
C ILE A 16 -6.46 -15.40 6.28
N LEU A 17 -6.08 -16.59 5.83
CA LEU A 17 -5.39 -16.78 4.55
C LEU A 17 -6.21 -16.26 3.36
N LYS A 18 -7.53 -16.51 3.36
CA LYS A 18 -8.45 -16.00 2.35
C LYS A 18 -8.53 -14.48 2.38
N GLY A 19 -8.67 -13.90 3.57
CA GLY A 19 -8.77 -12.45 3.76
C GLY A 19 -7.52 -11.74 3.28
N GLN A 20 -6.33 -12.20 3.68
CA GLN A 20 -5.07 -11.63 3.21
C GLN A 20 -4.89 -11.80 1.69
N SER A 21 -5.24 -12.95 1.13
CA SER A 21 -5.18 -13.20 -0.31
C SER A 21 -6.10 -12.27 -1.10
N LEU A 22 -7.33 -12.06 -0.63
CA LEU A 22 -8.29 -11.14 -1.26
C LEU A 22 -7.80 -9.70 -1.15
N ALA A 23 -7.28 -9.29 0.01
CA ALA A 23 -6.70 -7.96 0.18
C ALA A 23 -5.53 -7.72 -0.79
N MET A 24 -4.59 -8.66 -0.89
CA MET A 24 -3.47 -8.57 -1.84
C MET A 24 -3.96 -8.46 -3.29
N ARG A 25 -4.99 -9.24 -3.67
CA ARG A 25 -5.58 -9.18 -5.02
C ARG A 25 -6.22 -7.82 -5.29
N GLY A 26 -7.02 -7.30 -4.36
CA GLY A 26 -7.65 -5.99 -4.45
C GLY A 26 -6.63 -4.86 -4.54
N ILE A 27 -5.61 -4.85 -3.68
CA ILE A 27 -4.51 -3.87 -3.68
C ILE A 27 -3.74 -3.92 -5.01
N SER A 28 -3.44 -5.12 -5.51
CA SER A 28 -2.72 -5.29 -6.77
C SER A 28 -3.51 -4.72 -7.95
N TYR A 29 -4.80 -5.04 -8.06
CA TYR A 29 -5.65 -4.47 -9.11
C TYR A 29 -5.84 -2.97 -8.97
N PHE A 30 -5.89 -2.45 -7.74
CA PHE A 30 -5.95 -1.01 -7.51
C PHE A 30 -4.70 -0.29 -8.04
N HIS A 31 -3.50 -0.83 -7.78
CA HIS A 31 -2.28 -0.28 -8.36
C HIS A 31 -2.26 -0.41 -9.90
N LEU A 32 -2.67 -1.55 -10.45
CA LEU A 32 -2.72 -1.73 -11.90
C LEU A 32 -3.67 -0.71 -12.56
N ILE A 33 -4.89 -0.53 -12.05
CA ILE A 33 -5.84 0.37 -12.68
C ILE A 33 -5.40 1.83 -12.56
N MET A 34 -4.77 2.21 -11.45
CA MET A 34 -4.21 3.56 -11.24
C MET A 34 -3.05 3.90 -12.19
N ASN A 35 -2.28 2.90 -12.64
CA ASN A 35 -1.15 3.12 -13.55
C ASN A 35 -1.53 3.03 -15.03
N TYR A 36 -2.48 2.16 -15.38
CA TYR A 36 -2.75 1.82 -16.77
C TYR A 36 -4.00 2.47 -17.35
N GLN A 37 -4.80 3.19 -16.57
CA GLN A 37 -6.04 3.81 -17.03
C GLN A 37 -6.26 5.23 -16.51
N GLN A 38 -7.17 5.93 -17.19
CA GLN A 38 -7.66 7.24 -16.77
C GLN A 38 -8.53 7.12 -15.51
N THR A 39 -8.71 8.23 -14.78
CA THR A 39 -9.43 8.25 -13.50
C THR A 39 -10.85 7.67 -13.60
N TYR A 40 -11.28 7.01 -12.52
CA TYR A 40 -12.60 6.37 -12.40
C TYR A 40 -13.74 7.33 -12.76
N ALA A 41 -13.65 8.61 -12.36
CA ALA A 41 -14.71 9.59 -12.56
C ALA A 41 -15.12 9.78 -14.04
N ILE A 42 -14.19 9.65 -14.99
CA ILE A 42 -14.44 9.94 -16.42
C ILE A 42 -14.36 8.69 -17.31
N ALA A 43 -13.80 7.59 -16.80
CA ALA A 43 -13.40 6.44 -17.62
C ALA A 43 -14.10 5.13 -17.26
N LYS A 44 -15.17 5.14 -16.44
CA LYS A 44 -15.87 3.94 -15.95
C LYS A 44 -16.10 2.87 -17.04
N ASN A 45 -16.62 3.29 -18.19
CA ASN A 45 -16.97 2.38 -19.31
C ASN A 45 -15.82 2.13 -20.29
N LYS A 46 -14.62 2.67 -20.02
CA LYS A 46 -13.42 2.46 -20.85
C LYS A 46 -12.76 1.14 -20.46
N ARG A 47 -11.87 0.66 -21.35
CA ARG A 47 -11.10 -0.57 -21.13
C ARG A 47 -10.36 -0.49 -19.80
N GLY A 48 -10.48 -1.51 -18.95
CA GLY A 48 -9.73 -1.69 -17.72
C GLY A 48 -8.50 -2.55 -17.93
N VAL A 49 -8.24 -3.45 -16.97
CA VAL A 49 -7.20 -4.48 -17.06
C VAL A 49 -7.84 -5.88 -17.16
N ILE A 50 -7.05 -6.92 -17.44
CA ILE A 50 -7.54 -8.30 -17.42
C ILE A 50 -7.70 -8.74 -15.96
N LEU A 51 -8.93 -9.06 -15.56
CA LEU A 51 -9.23 -9.53 -14.21
C LEU A 51 -9.14 -11.05 -14.13
N ARG A 52 -8.06 -11.55 -13.54
CA ARG A 52 -7.89 -12.95 -13.16
C ARG A 52 -8.29 -13.16 -11.71
N THR A 53 -9.34 -13.94 -11.51
CA THR A 53 -9.91 -14.25 -10.19
C THR A 53 -9.84 -15.74 -9.86
N SER A 54 -9.51 -16.59 -10.84
CA SER A 54 -9.27 -18.02 -10.68
C SER A 54 -7.95 -18.44 -11.34
N SER A 55 -7.30 -19.47 -10.81
CA SER A 55 -6.15 -20.11 -11.45
C SER A 55 -6.52 -20.85 -12.74
N SER A 56 -7.82 -21.08 -12.97
CA SER A 56 -8.34 -21.71 -14.19
C SER A 56 -8.76 -20.72 -15.28
N ASP A 57 -8.63 -19.41 -15.02
CA ASP A 57 -8.99 -18.38 -16.01
C ASP A 57 -8.18 -18.56 -17.31
N PRO A 58 -8.83 -18.49 -18.48
CA PRO A 58 -8.18 -18.78 -19.75
C PRO A 58 -7.07 -17.78 -20.09
N ILE A 59 -6.05 -18.19 -20.84
CA ILE A 59 -4.90 -17.35 -21.16
C ILE A 59 -5.28 -16.11 -21.99
N ASP A 60 -6.30 -16.23 -22.83
CA ASP A 60 -6.84 -15.20 -23.73
C ASP A 60 -8.03 -14.42 -23.12
N LYS A 61 -8.19 -14.45 -21.79
CA LYS A 61 -9.21 -13.68 -21.08
C LYS A 61 -9.17 -12.20 -21.49
N GLY A 62 -10.31 -11.68 -21.95
CA GLY A 62 -10.45 -10.31 -22.40
C GLY A 62 -10.26 -9.26 -21.29
N PHE A 63 -10.04 -8.01 -21.72
CA PHE A 63 -10.02 -6.87 -20.80
C PHE A 63 -11.41 -6.65 -20.19
N SER A 64 -11.43 -6.30 -18.91
CA SER A 64 -12.61 -5.74 -18.25
C SER A 64 -12.78 -4.25 -18.61
N THR A 65 -13.73 -3.59 -17.98
CA THR A 65 -13.86 -2.14 -17.89
C THR A 65 -13.20 -1.58 -16.63
N VAL A 66 -12.96 -0.26 -16.61
CA VAL A 66 -12.51 0.43 -15.38
C VAL A 66 -13.51 0.19 -14.25
N GLN A 67 -14.81 0.26 -14.52
CA GLN A 67 -15.84 0.02 -13.50
C GLN A 67 -15.74 -1.39 -12.89
N GLU A 68 -15.67 -2.43 -13.71
CA GLU A 68 -15.55 -3.82 -13.24
C GLU A 68 -14.27 -4.04 -12.41
N CYS A 69 -13.18 -3.34 -12.73
CA CYS A 69 -11.96 -3.38 -11.91
C CYS A 69 -12.23 -2.86 -10.49
N TYR A 70 -12.85 -1.68 -10.37
CA TYR A 70 -13.15 -1.08 -9.07
C TYR A 70 -14.20 -1.89 -8.30
N ASP A 71 -15.19 -2.46 -8.98
CA ASP A 71 -16.18 -3.34 -8.35
C ASP A 71 -15.51 -4.58 -7.74
N LEU A 72 -14.57 -5.21 -8.45
CA LEU A 72 -13.78 -6.32 -7.90
C LEU A 72 -12.90 -5.87 -6.72
N ILE A 73 -12.19 -4.74 -6.86
CA ILE A 73 -11.31 -4.20 -5.82
C ILE A 73 -12.09 -3.97 -4.52
N VAL A 74 -13.24 -3.27 -4.61
CA VAL A 74 -14.08 -2.98 -3.44
C VAL A 74 -14.65 -4.27 -2.86
N SER A 75 -15.12 -5.20 -3.69
CA SER A 75 -15.67 -6.48 -3.23
C SER A 75 -14.63 -7.32 -2.48
N ASP A 76 -13.43 -7.44 -3.04
CA ASP A 76 -12.32 -8.19 -2.44
C ASP A 76 -11.89 -7.57 -1.11
N LEU A 77 -11.71 -6.24 -1.07
CA LEU A 77 -11.30 -5.54 0.14
C LEU A 77 -12.38 -5.60 1.23
N LYS A 78 -13.66 -5.42 0.89
CA LYS A 78 -14.74 -5.58 1.88
C LYS A 78 -14.81 -7.00 2.45
N SER A 79 -14.66 -8.00 1.59
CA SER A 79 -14.61 -9.41 2.00
C SER A 79 -13.39 -9.69 2.90
N ALA A 80 -12.23 -9.16 2.52
CA ALA A 80 -11.01 -9.27 3.31
C ALA A 80 -11.17 -8.63 4.69
N LYS A 81 -11.71 -7.41 4.76
CA LYS A 81 -11.97 -6.72 6.03
C LYS A 81 -12.86 -7.54 6.95
N SER A 82 -13.94 -8.12 6.41
CA SER A 82 -14.84 -8.98 7.18
C SER A 82 -14.16 -10.26 7.67
N LEU A 83 -13.32 -10.90 6.85
CA LEU A 83 -12.62 -12.14 7.21
C LEU A 83 -11.50 -11.91 8.23
N LEU A 84 -10.93 -10.69 8.26
CA LEU A 84 -9.82 -10.30 9.12
C LEU A 84 -10.28 -9.51 10.36
N ALA A 85 -11.59 -9.41 10.63
CA ALA A 85 -12.14 -8.58 11.70
C ALA A 85 -11.55 -8.93 13.08
N ASP A 86 -11.41 -10.23 13.36
CA ASP A 86 -10.86 -10.74 14.62
C ASP A 86 -9.35 -11.08 14.52
N PHE A 87 -8.75 -10.90 13.34
CA PHE A 87 -7.34 -11.23 13.13
C PHE A 87 -6.44 -10.16 13.74
N LYS A 88 -5.68 -10.56 14.76
CA LYS A 88 -4.57 -9.77 15.31
C LYS A 88 -3.28 -10.25 14.66
N ARG A 89 -2.64 -9.34 13.93
CA ARG A 89 -1.34 -9.58 13.33
C ARG A 89 -0.24 -9.46 14.37
N ASP A 90 0.78 -10.30 14.23
CA ASP A 90 2.01 -10.21 15.03
C ASP A 90 3.03 -9.27 14.37
N GLU A 91 2.97 -9.18 13.03
CA GLU A 91 3.97 -8.49 12.23
C GLU A 91 3.34 -7.46 11.29
N LYS A 92 3.98 -6.30 11.13
CA LYS A 92 3.46 -5.20 10.29
C LYS A 92 3.46 -5.48 8.79
N TRP A 93 4.07 -6.57 8.31
CA TRP A 93 3.93 -7.05 6.93
C TRP A 93 2.63 -7.82 6.69
N GLN A 94 2.01 -8.35 7.75
CA GLN A 94 0.73 -9.02 7.65
C GLN A 94 -0.39 -7.98 7.44
N ILE A 95 -1.31 -8.31 6.53
CA ILE A 95 -2.50 -7.52 6.30
C ILE A 95 -3.53 -7.90 7.37
N ASN A 96 -3.98 -6.91 8.14
CA ASN A 96 -5.12 -7.00 9.06
C ASN A 96 -6.27 -6.08 8.58
N ALA A 97 -7.37 -6.02 9.33
CA ALA A 97 -8.52 -5.19 8.99
C ALA A 97 -8.20 -3.69 8.86
N ASP A 98 -7.24 -3.15 9.62
CA ASP A 98 -6.85 -1.74 9.56
C ASP A 98 -6.15 -1.41 8.25
N VAL A 99 -5.23 -2.28 7.81
CA VAL A 99 -4.56 -2.16 6.50
C VAL A 99 -5.60 -2.16 5.38
N VAL A 100 -6.56 -3.08 5.44
CA VAL A 100 -7.63 -3.17 4.45
C VAL A 100 -8.50 -1.91 4.46
N SER A 101 -8.86 -1.38 5.64
CA SER A 101 -9.65 -0.16 5.78
C SER A 101 -8.91 1.06 5.21
N GLY A 102 -7.59 1.17 5.44
CA GLY A 102 -6.77 2.22 4.83
C GLY A 102 -6.79 2.18 3.29
N TYR A 103 -6.74 0.98 2.70
CA TYR A 103 -6.87 0.83 1.25
C TYR A 103 -8.29 1.09 0.75
N LEU A 104 -9.34 0.65 1.46
CA LEU A 104 -10.73 0.99 1.11
C LEU A 104 -10.94 2.51 1.12
N ALA A 105 -10.41 3.22 2.11
CA ALA A 105 -10.47 4.67 2.17
C ALA A 105 -9.88 5.32 0.90
N ARG A 106 -8.69 4.88 0.48
CA ARG A 106 -8.03 5.36 -0.75
C ARG A 106 -8.82 5.01 -2.01
N VAL A 107 -9.35 3.79 -2.11
CA VAL A 107 -10.16 3.35 -3.25
C VAL A 107 -11.43 4.21 -3.37
N TYR A 108 -12.17 4.37 -2.27
CA TYR A 108 -13.39 5.17 -2.25
C TYR A 108 -13.10 6.65 -2.55
N GLN A 109 -11.98 7.19 -2.08
CA GLN A 109 -11.54 8.54 -2.42
C GLN A 109 -11.38 8.72 -3.93
N VAL A 110 -10.71 7.78 -4.62
CA VAL A 110 -10.55 7.82 -6.07
C VAL A 110 -11.89 7.63 -6.80
N MET A 111 -12.81 6.85 -6.24
CA MET A 111 -14.16 6.67 -6.79
C MET A 111 -15.08 7.89 -6.60
N GLY A 112 -14.69 8.86 -5.76
CA GLY A 112 -15.53 9.99 -5.34
C GLY A 112 -16.61 9.61 -4.33
N ASP A 113 -16.47 8.47 -3.65
CA ASP A 113 -17.37 8.03 -2.58
C ASP A 113 -16.85 8.54 -1.23
N TRP A 114 -17.07 9.84 -1.00
CA TRP A 114 -16.51 10.55 0.16
C TRP A 114 -17.03 10.02 1.50
N ASN A 115 -18.27 9.52 1.54
CA ASN A 115 -18.86 9.00 2.77
C ASN A 115 -18.17 7.71 3.22
N ASN A 116 -18.01 6.75 2.31
CA ASN A 116 -17.30 5.52 2.63
C ASN A 116 -15.80 5.76 2.83
N ALA A 117 -15.19 6.69 2.07
CA ALA A 117 -13.81 7.08 2.28
C ALA A 117 -13.57 7.60 3.72
N LEU A 118 -14.42 8.52 4.18
CA LEU A 118 -14.36 9.07 5.53
C LEU A 118 -14.58 7.99 6.60
N SER A 119 -15.59 7.12 6.40
CA SER A 119 -15.89 6.05 7.36
C SER A 119 -14.70 5.09 7.53
N GLU A 120 -14.07 4.69 6.43
CA GLU A 120 -12.94 3.76 6.43
C GLU A 120 -11.67 4.42 7.00
N ALA A 121 -11.40 5.68 6.66
CA ALA A 121 -10.29 6.45 7.22
C ALA A 121 -10.45 6.65 8.73
N ASN A 122 -11.65 7.01 9.20
CA ASN A 122 -11.93 7.22 10.62
C ASN A 122 -11.76 5.94 11.45
N ALA A 123 -12.10 4.78 10.88
CA ALA A 123 -11.90 3.49 11.55
C ALA A 123 -10.42 3.25 11.83
N VAL A 124 -9.53 3.50 10.85
CA VAL A 124 -8.08 3.39 11.04
C VAL A 124 -7.56 4.47 11.98
N TYR A 125 -8.05 5.70 11.87
CA TYR A 125 -7.60 6.81 12.72
C TYR A 125 -7.81 6.54 14.22
N GLN A 126 -8.81 5.74 14.61
CA GLN A 126 -8.99 5.41 16.04
C GLN A 126 -7.74 4.77 16.66
N ASP A 127 -7.06 3.91 15.91
CA ASP A 127 -5.90 3.16 16.39
C ASP A 127 -4.55 3.80 15.98
N TYR A 128 -4.54 4.65 14.95
CA TYR A 128 -3.34 5.28 14.38
C TYR A 128 -3.44 6.82 14.36
N ASN A 129 -3.90 7.44 15.45
CA ASN A 129 -4.06 8.91 15.57
C ASN A 129 -2.78 9.67 15.97
N THR A 130 -1.68 8.97 16.24
CA THR A 130 -0.42 9.59 16.65
C THR A 130 0.46 9.79 15.43
N LEU A 131 0.72 11.06 15.10
CA LEU A 131 1.65 11.45 14.04
C LEU A 131 3.10 11.36 14.53
N MET A 132 4.03 11.10 13.60
CA MET A 132 5.47 11.02 13.88
C MET A 132 5.99 12.27 14.61
N THR A 133 6.88 12.17 15.59
CA THR A 133 7.57 13.37 16.08
C THR A 133 8.49 13.97 15.01
N LYS A 134 9.03 15.18 15.26
CA LYS A 134 10.05 15.76 14.38
C LYS A 134 11.25 14.82 14.22
N GLU A 135 11.69 14.20 15.31
CA GLU A 135 12.82 13.28 15.32
C GLU A 135 12.53 12.02 14.51
N GLU A 136 11.34 11.42 14.66
CA GLU A 136 10.91 10.26 13.87
C GLU A 136 10.81 10.59 12.38
N TRP A 137 10.25 11.76 12.03
CA TRP A 137 10.14 12.25 10.66
C TRP A 137 11.51 12.49 10.01
N CYS A 138 12.43 13.14 10.73
CA CYS A 138 13.80 13.35 10.29
C CYS A 138 14.66 12.06 10.37
N GLY A 139 14.13 10.97 10.90
CA GLY A 139 14.79 9.67 11.06
C GLY A 139 14.90 8.85 9.76
N GLY A 140 14.50 9.39 8.62
CA GLY A 140 14.67 8.76 7.30
C GLY A 140 13.64 7.68 6.96
N PHE A 141 12.52 7.61 7.69
CA PHE A 141 11.40 6.68 7.41
C PHE A 141 11.80 5.19 7.37
N ALA A 142 12.84 4.82 8.10
CA ALA A 142 13.40 3.46 8.13
C ALA A 142 13.00 2.65 9.38
N ASP A 143 12.26 3.24 10.32
CA ASP A 143 11.82 2.56 11.55
C ASP A 143 10.33 2.17 11.48
N ILE A 144 10.09 0.86 11.51
CA ILE A 144 8.75 0.27 11.47
C ILE A 144 7.98 0.44 12.79
N SER A 145 8.69 0.74 13.89
CA SER A 145 8.13 0.91 15.24
C SER A 145 7.34 2.20 15.38
N VAL A 146 7.53 3.16 14.46
CA VAL A 146 6.81 4.44 14.45
C VAL A 146 5.30 4.21 14.40
N LYS A 147 4.59 4.94 15.27
CA LYS A 147 3.14 4.74 15.52
C LYS A 147 2.26 5.07 14.33
N GLU A 148 2.71 5.95 13.44
CA GLU A 148 1.98 6.32 12.22
C GLU A 148 2.02 5.21 11.14
N VAL A 149 2.93 4.23 11.24
CA VAL A 149 3.07 3.17 10.24
C VAL A 149 1.99 2.10 10.41
N ILE A 150 1.04 2.05 9.46
CA ILE A 150 -0.04 1.05 9.43
C ILE A 150 0.39 -0.26 8.74
N TRP A 151 1.18 -0.23 7.66
CA TRP A 151 1.62 -1.43 6.94
C TRP A 151 3.03 -1.23 6.40
N ALA A 152 3.89 -2.25 6.48
CA ALA A 152 5.27 -2.13 6.03
C ALA A 152 5.86 -3.49 5.66
N VAL A 153 6.78 -3.47 4.70
CA VAL A 153 7.63 -4.62 4.37
C VAL A 153 8.94 -4.47 5.14
N VAL A 154 9.34 -5.51 5.87
CA VAL A 154 10.56 -5.50 6.69
C VAL A 154 11.73 -5.99 5.85
N ASN A 155 12.79 -5.19 5.79
CA ASN A 155 14.08 -5.61 5.24
C ASN A 155 14.99 -6.06 6.39
N THR A 156 15.70 -7.17 6.19
CA THR A 156 16.69 -7.70 7.14
C THR A 156 18.09 -7.59 6.53
N ASN A 157 19.11 -7.98 7.29
CA ASN A 157 20.49 -8.08 6.80
C ASN A 157 20.68 -9.11 5.67
N THR A 158 19.67 -9.93 5.37
CA THR A 158 19.68 -10.87 4.24
C THR A 158 18.82 -10.41 3.07
N THR A 159 18.08 -9.30 3.20
CA THR A 159 17.32 -8.75 2.09
C THR A 159 18.25 -8.10 1.08
N ASN A 160 18.18 -8.55 -0.18
CA ASN A 160 18.79 -7.82 -1.29
C ASN A 160 17.78 -6.77 -1.80
N ASN A 161 17.95 -5.52 -1.37
CA ASN A 161 17.06 -4.41 -1.75
C ASN A 161 17.19 -3.99 -3.23
N GLY A 162 18.13 -4.58 -3.98
CA GLY A 162 18.44 -4.23 -5.35
C GLY A 162 18.87 -2.77 -5.53
N GLU A 163 19.25 -2.42 -6.74
CA GLU A 163 19.40 -1.03 -7.19
C GLU A 163 18.10 -0.70 -7.95
N ASN A 164 17.47 0.47 -7.74
CA ASN A 164 16.19 0.91 -8.35
C ASN A 164 14.83 0.42 -7.77
N THR A 165 14.73 -0.01 -6.51
CA THR A 165 13.39 -0.09 -5.88
C THR A 165 12.89 1.29 -5.47
N GLN A 166 11.57 1.47 -5.33
CA GLN A 166 11.02 2.73 -4.81
C GLN A 166 11.52 3.04 -3.39
N PHE A 167 11.89 2.00 -2.63
CA PHE A 167 12.58 2.13 -1.35
C PHE A 167 13.97 2.74 -1.47
N ASN A 168 14.70 2.54 -2.58
CA ASN A 168 15.96 3.23 -2.77
C ASN A 168 15.77 4.75 -2.79
N TYR A 169 14.68 5.30 -3.35
CA TYR A 169 14.42 6.75 -3.27
C TYR A 169 14.29 7.29 -1.84
N TRP A 170 13.87 6.45 -0.89
CA TRP A 170 13.71 6.81 0.52
C TRP A 170 14.84 6.30 1.42
N ASN A 171 15.70 5.45 0.88
CA ASN A 171 16.77 4.82 1.64
C ASN A 171 17.85 5.86 1.97
N ASN A 172 18.21 5.88 3.24
CA ASN A 172 19.37 6.59 3.73
C ASN A 172 20.53 5.59 3.86
N SER A 173 21.34 5.48 2.82
CA SER A 173 22.48 4.54 2.84
C SER A 173 23.64 5.11 3.66
N ASP A 174 24.35 4.22 4.35
CA ASP A 174 25.62 4.55 4.99
C ASP A 174 26.63 5.03 3.91
N PRO A 175 27.28 6.19 4.11
CA PRO A 175 28.25 6.77 3.17
C PRO A 175 29.33 5.80 2.70
N SER A 176 29.74 4.84 3.54
CA SER A 176 30.78 3.86 3.22
C SER A 176 30.44 2.92 2.05
N TYR A 177 29.17 2.86 1.63
CA TYR A 177 28.70 2.04 0.50
C TYR A 177 28.60 2.81 -0.83
N GLY A 178 28.83 4.13 -0.86
CA GLY A 178 28.84 4.90 -2.10
C GLY A 178 30.20 4.85 -2.80
N GLU A 179 30.22 4.68 -4.12
CA GLU A 179 31.44 4.74 -4.95
C GLU A 179 32.07 6.15 -4.92
N ASN A 180 32.86 6.45 -3.86
CA ASN A 180 33.62 7.68 -3.60
C ASN A 180 32.91 8.79 -2.79
N GLN A 181 31.84 8.51 -2.05
CA GLN A 181 31.26 9.50 -1.13
C GLN A 181 31.84 9.32 0.28
N THR A 182 32.79 10.18 0.65
CA THR A 182 33.57 10.04 1.89
C THR A 182 32.96 10.71 3.12
N ASP A 183 31.80 11.38 3.01
CA ASP A 183 31.18 12.07 4.14
C ASP A 183 29.64 12.22 3.98
N GLY A 184 28.90 11.84 5.02
CA GLY A 184 27.46 12.09 5.18
C GLY A 184 26.48 11.04 4.60
N PRO A 185 25.23 10.98 5.10
CA PRO A 185 24.18 10.13 4.56
C PRO A 185 23.99 10.31 3.04
N ILE A 186 23.99 9.21 2.27
CA ILE A 186 23.70 9.27 0.83
C ILE A 186 22.18 9.32 0.68
N TYR A 187 21.67 10.53 0.47
CA TYR A 187 20.27 10.73 0.15
C TYR A 187 20.03 10.41 -1.33
N ASN A 188 19.18 9.43 -1.63
CA ASN A 188 18.71 9.20 -3.00
C ASN A 188 17.86 10.37 -3.55
N TYR A 189 17.53 11.37 -2.71
CA TYR A 189 16.97 12.66 -3.11
C TYR A 189 17.97 13.60 -3.80
N LEU A 190 19.26 13.26 -3.93
CA LEU A 190 20.23 14.10 -4.66
C LEU A 190 19.85 14.34 -6.12
N GLU A 191 19.03 13.47 -6.72
CA GLU A 191 18.52 13.63 -8.08
C GLU A 191 17.20 14.43 -8.14
N LEU A 192 16.57 14.68 -6.99
CA LEU A 192 15.33 15.45 -6.88
C LEU A 192 15.66 16.89 -6.49
N PHE A 193 15.86 17.73 -7.49
CA PHE A 193 15.97 19.17 -7.30
C PHE A 193 14.58 19.77 -7.08
N VAL A 194 14.31 20.18 -5.84
CA VAL A 194 13.13 20.99 -5.53
C VAL A 194 13.46 22.44 -5.89
N ASP A 195 12.52 23.08 -6.60
CA ASP A 195 12.67 24.49 -7.00
C ASP A 195 12.82 25.40 -5.77
N GLY A 196 13.78 26.33 -5.80
CA GLY A 196 14.07 27.20 -4.66
C GLY A 196 12.94 28.17 -4.32
N HIS A 197 12.09 28.53 -5.29
CA HIS A 197 10.89 29.31 -5.02
C HIS A 197 9.84 28.48 -4.28
N TYR A 198 9.71 27.19 -4.60
CA TYR A 198 8.85 26.28 -3.84
C TYR A 198 9.32 26.16 -2.38
N VAL A 199 10.63 26.01 -2.13
CA VAL A 199 11.18 25.95 -0.75
C VAL A 199 10.85 27.20 0.06
N GLN A 200 10.93 28.38 -0.57
CA GLN A 200 10.62 29.66 0.09
C GLN A 200 9.13 29.84 0.46
N LEU A 201 8.23 28.96 0.00
CA LEU A 201 6.83 28.97 0.41
C LEU A 201 6.62 28.43 1.84
N PHE A 202 7.63 27.79 2.42
CA PHE A 202 7.55 27.11 3.71
C PHE A 202 8.48 27.77 4.74
N ASP A 203 8.06 27.75 6.01
CA ASP A 203 8.89 28.24 7.11
C ASP A 203 10.03 27.25 7.41
N ASP A 204 11.18 27.71 7.91
CA ASP A 204 12.30 26.84 8.32
C ASP A 204 11.94 25.86 9.45
N THR A 205 10.80 26.09 10.10
CA THR A 205 10.22 25.20 11.12
C THR A 205 9.17 24.24 10.57
N ASP A 206 8.85 24.33 9.28
CA ASP A 206 7.93 23.44 8.60
C ASP A 206 8.67 22.19 8.12
N TYR A 207 8.67 21.17 8.98
CA TYR A 207 9.37 19.92 8.74
C TYR A 207 8.47 18.85 8.11
N ARG A 208 7.19 19.13 7.78
CA ARG A 208 6.26 18.12 7.23
C ARG A 208 5.61 18.54 5.91
#